data_AF-K2CYS1-F1
#
_entry.id   AF-K2CYS1-F1
#
_cell.length_a   1.000
_cell.length_b   1.000
_cell.length_c   1.000
_cell.angle_alpha   90.00
_cell.angle_beta   90.00
_cell.angle_gamma   90.00
#
_symmetry.space_group_name_H-M   'P 1'
#
loop_
_entity.id
_entity.type
_entity.pdbx_description
1 polymer ?
#
loop_
_entity_poly.entity_id
_entity_poly.type
_entity_poly.pdbx_seq_one_letter_code
_entity_poly.pdbx_strand_id
1 'polypeptide(L)'
;MKKSFSQIIDELTVTNIKIFHLAQKMEQKKPNPQDAKKLRDLNKYRLELSKALDNLKDMEKSFSQIIDELTITNIKIFNLVDKIQKNKHTRADAKKAHDLNRYRSELCNAINRKFNEKENIKV
;
A
#
# COMPACT_ATOMS: atom_id res chain seq x y z
N MET A 1 3.40 -26.45 2.64
CA MET A 1 2.07 -26.03 3.12
C MET A 1 1.58 -24.86 2.28
N LYS A 2 0.35 -24.90 1.76
CA LYS A 2 -0.28 -23.72 1.12
C LYS A 2 -0.53 -22.66 2.19
N LYS A 3 -0.17 -21.40 1.92
CA LYS A 3 -0.46 -20.26 2.81
C LYS A 3 -1.98 -20.00 2.82
N SER A 4 -2.53 -19.63 3.96
CA SER A 4 -3.93 -19.19 4.06
C SER A 4 -4.10 -17.81 3.43
N PHE A 5 -5.34 -17.44 3.10
CA PHE A 5 -5.68 -16.11 2.59
C PHE A 5 -5.20 -14.99 3.53
N SER A 6 -5.44 -15.14 4.83
CA SER A 6 -4.99 -14.17 5.85
C SER A 6 -3.47 -14.06 5.92
N GLN A 7 -2.73 -15.18 5.78
CA GLN A 7 -1.27 -15.18 5.72
C GLN A 7 -0.75 -14.45 4.49
N ILE A 8 -1.38 -14.65 3.32
CA ILE A 8 -0.96 -13.95 2.09
C ILE A 8 -1.19 -12.45 2.23
N ILE A 9 -2.32 -12.01 2.81
CA ILE A 9 -2.61 -10.59 3.07
C ILE A 9 -1.60 -9.98 4.05
N ASP A 10 -1.34 -10.65 5.17
CA ASP A 10 -0.40 -10.17 6.19
C ASP A 10 1.02 -10.01 5.60
N GLU A 11 1.51 -11.05 4.92
CA GLU A 11 2.83 -11.02 4.30
C GLU A 11 2.93 -9.97 3.18
N LEU A 12 1.86 -9.76 2.41
CA LEU A 12 1.80 -8.74 1.37
C LEU A 12 1.89 -7.34 1.99
N THR A 13 1.12 -7.10 3.06
CA THR A 13 1.11 -5.85 3.82
C THR A 13 2.51 -5.53 4.38
N VAL A 14 3.13 -6.50 5.06
CA VAL A 14 4.48 -6.35 5.62
C VAL A 14 5.53 -6.11 4.52
N THR A 15 5.42 -6.81 3.40
CA THR A 15 6.34 -6.64 2.25
C THR A 15 6.23 -5.24 1.66
N ASN A 16 5.01 -4.71 1.53
CA ASN A 16 4.80 -3.34 1.05
C ASN A 16 5.37 -2.27 1.98
N ILE A 17 5.22 -2.44 3.31
CA ILE A 17 5.83 -1.54 4.30
C ILE A 17 7.36 -1.53 4.13
N LYS A 18 7.97 -2.72 3.98
CA LYS A 18 9.43 -2.85 3.78
C LYS A 18 9.88 -2.18 2.48
N ILE A 19 9.17 -2.38 1.37
CA ILE A 19 9.44 -1.74 0.09
C ILE A 19 9.38 -0.22 0.24
N PHE A 20 8.34 0.29 0.89
CA PHE A 20 8.15 1.73 1.08
C PHE A 20 9.30 2.37 1.86
N HIS A 21 9.67 1.80 3.02
CA HIS A 21 10.77 2.34 3.82
C HIS A 21 12.12 2.24 3.12
N LEU A 22 12.36 1.14 2.39
CA LEU A 22 13.59 0.97 1.63
C LEU A 22 13.68 1.99 0.48
N ALA A 23 12.58 2.23 -0.23
CA ALA A 23 12.50 3.26 -1.27
C ALA A 23 12.77 4.66 -0.69
N GLN A 24 12.12 5.02 0.43
CA GLN A 24 12.40 6.30 1.11
C GLN A 24 13.86 6.45 1.53
N LYS A 25 14.47 5.40 2.07
CA LYS A 25 15.89 5.40 2.43
C LYS A 25 16.77 5.67 1.21
N MET A 26 16.44 5.06 0.06
CA MET A 26 17.17 5.23 -1.20
C MET A 26 16.94 6.59 -1.87
N GLU A 27 15.81 7.25 -1.62
CA GLU A 27 15.56 8.63 -2.05
C GLU A 27 16.35 9.64 -1.19
N GLN A 28 16.44 9.40 0.12
CA GLN A 28 17.09 10.31 1.07
C GLN A 28 18.61 10.15 1.16
N LYS A 29 19.15 9.00 0.75
CA LYS A 29 20.58 8.68 0.80
C LYS A 29 21.06 8.25 -0.59
N LYS A 30 22.38 8.29 -0.84
CA LYS A 30 22.94 7.73 -2.08
C LYS A 30 22.53 6.26 -2.21
N PRO A 31 21.87 5.84 -3.31
CA PRO A 31 21.49 4.45 -3.52
C PRO A 31 22.73 3.57 -3.44
N ASN A 32 22.69 2.49 -2.65
CA ASN A 32 23.74 1.47 -2.68
C ASN A 32 23.25 0.20 -3.41
N PRO A 33 24.16 -0.58 -4.00
CA PRO A 33 23.80 -1.77 -4.77
C PRO A 33 23.04 -2.83 -3.94
N GLN A 34 23.29 -2.91 -2.62
CA GLN A 34 22.64 -3.89 -1.74
C GLN A 34 21.17 -3.54 -1.49
N ASP A 35 20.85 -2.27 -1.25
CA ASP A 35 19.49 -1.77 -1.07
C ASP A 35 18.69 -1.92 -2.38
N ALA A 36 19.32 -1.66 -3.54
CA ALA A 36 18.70 -1.88 -4.84
C ALA A 36 18.39 -3.37 -5.11
N LYS A 37 19.32 -4.28 -4.76
CA LYS A 37 19.10 -5.73 -4.82
C LYS A 37 17.94 -6.16 -3.91
N LYS A 38 17.96 -5.71 -2.65
CA LYS A 38 16.92 -6.01 -1.67
C LYS A 38 15.55 -5.50 -2.11
N LEU A 39 15.48 -4.32 -2.71
CA LEU A 39 14.24 -3.76 -3.26
C LEU A 39 13.72 -4.62 -4.41
N ARG A 40 14.60 -5.10 -5.29
CA ARG A 40 14.22 -6.02 -6.38
C ARG A 40 13.68 -7.35 -5.83
N ASP A 41 14.35 -7.92 -4.84
CA ASP A 41 13.94 -9.19 -4.22
C ASP A 41 12.58 -9.06 -3.52
N LEU A 42 12.37 -7.96 -2.78
CA LEU A 42 11.07 -7.66 -2.16
C LEU A 42 9.96 -7.46 -3.19
N ASN A 43 10.23 -6.78 -4.30
CA ASN A 43 9.24 -6.61 -5.38
C ASN A 43 8.90 -7.93 -6.07
N LYS A 44 9.89 -8.82 -6.24
CA LYS A 44 9.65 -10.17 -6.77
C LYS A 44 8.75 -10.96 -5.81
N TYR A 45 9.04 -10.91 -4.51
CA TYR A 45 8.22 -11.58 -3.51
C TYR A 45 6.78 -11.03 -3.45
N ARG A 46 6.63 -9.69 -3.51
CA ARG A 46 5.32 -9.03 -3.61
C ARG A 46 4.53 -9.56 -4.82
N LEU A 47 5.18 -9.69 -5.98
CA LEU A 47 4.53 -10.21 -7.18
C LEU A 47 4.09 -11.67 -7.02
N GLU A 48 4.87 -12.50 -6.34
CA GLU A 48 4.50 -13.89 -6.05
C GLU A 48 3.28 -13.97 -5.12
N LEU A 49 3.25 -13.16 -4.06
CA LEU A 49 2.10 -13.05 -3.15
C LEU A 49 0.85 -12.52 -3.87
N SER A 50 1.01 -11.52 -4.72
CA SER A 50 -0.05 -10.95 -5.54
C SER A 50 -0.67 -12.00 -6.46
N LYS A 51 0.15 -12.75 -7.21
CA LYS A 51 -0.33 -13.87 -8.04
C LYS A 51 -1.04 -14.96 -7.23
N ALA A 52 -0.53 -15.27 -6.04
CA ALA A 52 -1.17 -16.25 -5.16
C ALA A 52 -2.57 -15.80 -4.71
N LEU A 53 -2.77 -14.49 -4.49
CA LEU A 53 -4.06 -13.90 -4.17
C LEU A 53 -4.98 -13.80 -5.41
N ASP A 54 -4.41 -13.50 -6.57
CA ASP A 54 -5.16 -13.28 -7.82
C ASP A 54 -5.77 -14.57 -8.38
N ASN A 55 -5.11 -15.70 -8.13
CA ASN A 55 -5.68 -17.03 -8.37
C ASN A 55 -6.95 -17.32 -7.55
N LEU A 56 -7.41 -16.39 -6.70
CA LEU A 56 -8.62 -16.51 -5.86
C LEU A 56 -9.88 -15.77 -6.42
N LYS A 57 -9.86 -15.30 -7.68
CA LYS A 57 -11.00 -14.88 -8.57
C LYS A 57 -11.07 -13.40 -9.00
N ASP A 58 -11.73 -13.23 -10.15
CA ASP A 58 -11.88 -12.10 -11.07
C ASP A 58 -12.24 -10.73 -10.50
N MET A 59 -11.45 -9.73 -10.92
CA MET A 59 -11.65 -8.28 -10.78
C MET A 59 -10.85 -7.53 -11.87
N GLU A 60 -11.26 -6.29 -12.19
CA GLU A 60 -10.58 -5.39 -13.14
C GLU A 60 -9.21 -4.89 -12.62
N LYS A 61 -9.12 -4.63 -11.30
CA LYS A 61 -7.87 -4.60 -10.53
C LYS A 61 -7.86 -5.79 -9.61
N SER A 62 -6.75 -6.52 -9.55
CA SER A 62 -6.72 -7.70 -8.72
C SER A 62 -6.81 -7.35 -7.23
N PHE A 63 -7.44 -8.21 -6.43
CA PHE A 63 -7.65 -7.93 -5.00
C PHE A 63 -6.31 -7.65 -4.30
N SER A 64 -5.22 -8.28 -4.74
CA SER A 64 -3.87 -8.01 -4.22
C SER A 64 -3.38 -6.61 -4.55
N GLN A 65 -3.64 -6.12 -5.77
CA GLN A 65 -3.31 -4.76 -6.17
C GLN A 65 -4.05 -3.74 -5.29
N ILE A 66 -5.31 -4.01 -4.94
CA ILE A 66 -6.08 -3.13 -4.05
C ILE A 66 -5.47 -3.12 -2.65
N ILE A 67 -5.08 -4.27 -2.10
CA ILE A 67 -4.39 -4.35 -0.80
C ILE A 67 -3.03 -3.66 -0.82
N ASP A 68 -2.26 -3.82 -1.92
CA ASP A 68 -0.98 -3.15 -2.13
C ASP A 68 -1.13 -1.63 -2.13
N GLU A 69 -2.06 -1.14 -2.95
CA GLU A 69 -2.34 0.29 -3.09
C GLU A 69 -2.87 0.87 -1.77
N LEU A 70 -3.72 0.14 -1.05
CA LEU A 70 -4.30 0.57 0.22
C LEU A 70 -3.23 0.64 1.32
N THR A 71 -2.33 -0.35 1.36
CA THR A 71 -1.18 -0.35 2.28
C THR A 71 -0.27 0.84 2.03
N ILE A 72 0.15 1.06 0.78
CA ILE A 72 1.04 2.18 0.43
C ILE A 72 0.37 3.53 0.72
N THR A 73 -0.93 3.65 0.39
CA THR A 73 -1.71 4.86 0.63
C THR A 73 -1.81 5.15 2.12
N ASN A 74 -2.08 4.16 2.96
CA ASN A 74 -2.12 4.30 4.42
C ASN A 74 -0.77 4.75 5.00
N ILE A 75 0.34 4.19 4.54
CA ILE A 75 1.67 4.61 4.99
C ILE A 75 1.95 6.06 4.60
N LYS A 76 1.59 6.47 3.37
CA LYS A 76 1.74 7.86 2.92
C LYS A 76 0.89 8.82 3.76
N ILE A 77 -0.36 8.47 4.06
CA ILE A 77 -1.24 9.26 4.94
C ILE A 77 -0.61 9.37 6.33
N PHE A 78 -0.14 8.27 6.92
CA PHE A 78 0.49 8.26 8.24
C PHE A 78 1.67 9.23 8.30
N ASN A 79 2.58 9.17 7.32
CA ASN A 79 3.74 10.08 7.26
C ASN A 79 3.34 11.55 7.08
N LEU A 80 2.28 11.83 6.31
CA LEU A 80 1.79 13.20 6.13
C LEU A 80 1.13 13.72 7.41
N VAL A 81 0.33 12.88 8.09
CA VAL A 81 -0.28 13.23 9.38
C VAL A 81 0.80 13.51 10.43
N ASP A 82 1.84 12.68 10.52
CA ASP A 82 2.97 12.91 11.42
C ASP A 82 3.68 14.25 11.14
N LYS A 83 3.90 14.59 9.85
CA LYS A 83 4.45 15.91 9.47
C LYS A 83 3.52 17.07 9.85
N ILE A 84 2.20 16.92 9.65
CA ILE A 84 1.20 17.93 9.98
C ILE A 84 1.18 18.17 11.48
N GLN A 85 1.11 17.10 12.29
CA GLN A 85 1.13 17.17 13.75
C GLN A 85 2.40 17.83 14.29
N LYS A 86 3.54 17.67 13.60
CA LYS A 86 4.81 18.32 13.94
C LYS A 86 4.92 19.78 13.45
N ASN A 87 3.87 20.36 12.85
CA ASN A 87 3.91 21.67 12.19
C ASN A 87 5.03 21.83 11.13
N LYS A 88 5.45 20.71 10.52
CA LYS A 88 6.48 20.68 9.45
C LYS A 88 5.86 20.51 8.05
N HIS A 89 4.61 20.91 7.88
CA HIS A 89 3.84 20.66 6.66
C HIS A 89 3.69 21.94 5.82
N THR A 90 3.58 21.75 4.52
CA THR A 90 3.22 22.80 3.56
C THR A 90 1.73 22.71 3.21
N ARG A 91 1.20 23.77 2.56
CA ARG A 91 -0.16 23.73 1.99
C ARG A 91 -0.33 22.58 0.97
N ALA A 92 0.74 22.23 0.25
CA ALA A 92 0.75 21.10 -0.68
C ALA A 92 0.65 19.75 0.05
N ASP A 93 1.27 19.60 1.23
CA ASP A 93 1.16 18.39 2.05
C ASP A 93 -0.28 18.18 2.55
N ALA A 94 -0.97 19.24 2.96
CA ALA A 94 -2.37 19.18 3.38
C ALA A 94 -3.29 18.75 2.22
N LYS A 95 -3.10 19.32 1.02
CA LYS A 95 -3.84 18.90 -0.18
C LYS A 95 -3.57 17.43 -0.51
N LYS A 96 -2.30 17.01 -0.48
CA LYS A 96 -1.90 15.62 -0.74
C LYS A 96 -2.50 14.65 0.26
N ALA A 97 -2.59 15.03 1.54
CA ALA A 97 -3.24 14.22 2.56
C ALA A 97 -4.74 14.04 2.28
N HIS A 98 -5.42 15.10 1.84
CA HIS A 98 -6.81 15.04 1.42
C HIS A 98 -7.00 14.11 0.20
N ASP A 99 -6.21 14.29 -0.85
CA ASP A 99 -6.28 13.47 -2.08
C ASP A 99 -6.02 11.98 -1.78
N LEU A 100 -5.04 11.68 -0.91
CA LEU A 100 -4.76 10.30 -0.48
C LEU A 100 -5.91 9.71 0.36
N ASN A 101 -6.59 10.50 1.19
CA ASN A 101 -7.76 10.01 1.94
C ASN A 101 -8.95 9.70 1.03
N ARG A 102 -9.16 10.50 -0.03
CA ARG A 102 -10.15 10.20 -1.07
C ARG A 102 -9.80 8.89 -1.77
N TYR A 103 -8.57 8.76 -2.26
CA TYR A 103 -8.11 7.54 -2.92
C TYR A 103 -8.22 6.30 -2.01
N ARG A 104 -7.86 6.42 -0.72
CA ARG A 104 -8.07 5.34 0.27
C ARG A 104 -9.54 4.92 0.34
N SER A 105 -10.46 5.88 0.33
CA SER A 105 -11.90 5.59 0.40
C SER A 105 -12.39 4.87 -0.85
N GLU A 106 -11.89 5.23 -2.03
CA GLU A 106 -12.17 4.53 -3.29
C GLU A 106 -11.66 3.08 -3.25
N LEU A 107 -10.45 2.83 -2.71
CA LEU A 107 -9.91 1.49 -2.52
C LEU A 107 -10.72 0.66 -1.51
N CYS A 108 -11.15 1.26 -0.40
CA CYS A 108 -12.06 0.60 0.54
C CYS A 108 -13.40 0.26 -0.12
N ASN A 109 -13.97 1.16 -0.92
CA ASN A 109 -15.23 0.90 -1.61
C ASN A 109 -15.09 -0.21 -2.66
N ALA A 110 -13.94 -0.34 -3.32
CA ALA A 110 -13.65 -1.46 -4.21
C ALA A 110 -13.65 -2.81 -3.44
N ILE A 111 -13.14 -2.84 -2.21
CA ILE A 111 -13.24 -4.01 -1.32
C ILE A 111 -14.70 -4.25 -0.92
N ASN A 112 -15.41 -3.22 -0.45
CA ASN A 112 -16.79 -3.37 0.03
C ASN A 112 -17.71 -3.89 -1.07
N ARG A 113 -17.59 -3.39 -2.30
CA ARG A 113 -18.31 -3.91 -3.48
C ARG A 113 -18.06 -5.39 -3.72
N LYS A 114 -16.84 -5.88 -3.46
CA LYS A 114 -16.49 -7.30 -3.63
C LYS A 114 -17.17 -8.19 -2.59
N PHE A 115 -17.30 -7.70 -1.36
CA PHE A 115 -17.90 -8.44 -0.25
C PHE A 115 -19.38 -8.11 -0.03
N ASN A 116 -20.01 -7.36 -0.95
CA ASN A 116 -21.37 -6.83 -0.82
C ASN A 116 -21.58 -6.08 0.52
N GLU A 117 -20.56 -5.37 0.98
CA GLU A 117 -20.60 -4.53 2.15
C GLU A 117 -20.98 -3.08 1.80
N LYS A 118 -21.42 -2.32 2.80
CA LYS A 118 -21.83 -0.92 2.63
C LYS A 118 -20.65 -0.04 2.21
N GLU A 119 -20.80 0.77 1.17
CA GLU A 119 -19.77 1.73 0.75
C GLU A 119 -19.55 2.85 1.78
N ASN A 120 -18.29 3.27 1.92
CA ASN A 120 -17.91 4.49 2.63
C ASN A 120 -18.20 5.70 1.75
N ILE A 121 -19.30 6.38 2.04
CA ILE A 121 -19.65 7.68 1.48
C ILE A 121 -19.02 8.75 2.38
N LYS A 122 -17.68 8.90 2.33
CA LYS A 122 -17.06 10.09 2.92
C LYS A 122 -17.03 11.19 1.86
N VAL A 123 -17.90 12.19 2.07
CA VAL A 123 -17.96 13.47 1.35
C VAL A 123 -16.69 14.28 1.64
#